data_AF-A0A4U6BS28-F1
#
_entry.id   AF-A0A4U6BS28-F1
#
_cell.length_a   1.000
_cell.length_b   1.000
_cell.length_c   1.000
_cell.angle_alpha   90.00
_cell.angle_beta   90.00
_cell.angle_gamma   90.00
#
_symmetry.space_group_name_H-M   'P 1'
#
loop_
_entity.id
_entity.type
_entity.pdbx_description
1 polymer ?
#
loop_
_entity_poly.entity_id
_entity_poly.type
_entity_poly.pdbx_seq_one_letter_code
_entity_poly.pdbx_strand_id
1 'polypeptide(L)'
;MSLAPLLNAPLVIQLHAFAAMSALVLGIVQFASPKGTLPHRTLGWIWVVLMVTVALSSFWIHQNQIRLGGPWSPIHLLSIFSLIMLPLGIWFAHRHRVNGHRITMISLFTGGLVIAGLFTFVPGRIMHAVAFGP
;
A
#
# COMPACT_ATOMS: atom_id res chain seq x y z
N MET A 1 -21.28 -5.89 -9.67
CA MET A 1 -20.01 -5.13 -9.65
C MET A 1 -20.26 -3.67 -10.02
N SER A 2 -19.77 -2.73 -9.21
CA SER A 2 -19.91 -1.27 -9.40
C SER A 2 -18.90 -0.53 -8.51
N LEU A 3 -18.43 0.66 -8.91
CA LEU A 3 -17.57 1.51 -8.06
C LEU A 3 -18.36 2.25 -6.96
N ALA A 4 -19.69 2.21 -7.00
CA ALA A 4 -20.55 2.93 -6.05
C ALA A 4 -20.21 2.68 -4.56
N PRO A 5 -19.89 1.44 -4.09
CA PRO A 5 -19.53 1.22 -2.69
C PRO A 5 -18.27 1.99 -2.27
N LEU A 6 -17.29 2.15 -3.16
CA LEU A 6 -16.07 2.91 -2.88
C LEU A 6 -16.34 4.41 -2.95
N LEU A 7 -17.06 4.89 -3.96
CA LEU A 7 -17.33 6.32 -4.16
C LEU A 7 -18.24 6.91 -3.08
N ASN A 8 -19.08 6.10 -2.43
CA ASN A 8 -19.91 6.51 -1.29
C ASN A 8 -19.23 6.28 0.07
N ALA A 9 -18.01 5.73 0.12
CA ALA A 9 -17.28 5.54 1.36
C ALA A 9 -16.73 6.86 1.91
N PRO A 10 -16.41 6.94 3.22
CA PRO A 10 -15.70 8.09 3.79
C PRO A 10 -14.43 8.44 2.99
N LEU A 11 -14.13 9.74 2.90
CA LEU A 11 -13.03 10.26 2.09
C LEU A 11 -11.68 9.56 2.37
N VAL A 12 -11.41 9.22 3.64
CA VAL A 12 -10.18 8.51 4.03
C VAL A 12 -10.05 7.14 3.36
N ILE A 13 -11.15 6.42 3.17
CA ILE A 13 -11.17 5.11 2.48
C ILE A 13 -10.92 5.32 0.99
N GLN A 14 -11.54 6.33 0.39
CA GLN A 14 -11.31 6.66 -1.02
C GLN A 14 -9.84 7.01 -1.27
N LEU A 15 -9.28 7.92 -0.46
CA LEU A 15 -7.87 8.31 -0.55
C LEU A 15 -6.94 7.09 -0.39
N HIS A 16 -7.20 6.25 0.60
CA HIS A 16 -6.42 5.03 0.83
C HIS A 16 -6.47 4.09 -0.39
N ALA A 17 -7.67 3.79 -0.90
CA ALA A 17 -7.86 2.85 -1.99
C ALA A 17 -7.24 3.35 -3.31
N PHE A 18 -7.48 4.61 -3.68
CA PHE A 18 -6.90 5.18 -4.89
C PHE A 18 -5.38 5.33 -4.80
N ALA A 19 -4.85 5.68 -3.63
CA ALA A 19 -3.40 5.70 -3.41
C ALA A 19 -2.79 4.29 -3.52
N ALA A 20 -3.43 3.28 -2.94
CA ALA A 20 -2.98 1.89 -3.00
C ALA A 20 -3.01 1.34 -4.43
N MET A 21 -4.09 1.57 -5.18
CA MET A 21 -4.18 1.17 -6.60
C MET A 21 -3.10 1.84 -7.45
N SER A 22 -2.88 3.14 -7.24
CA SER A 22 -1.82 3.89 -7.94
C SER A 22 -0.43 3.38 -7.58
N ALA A 23 -0.18 3.10 -6.29
CA ALA A 23 1.09 2.55 -5.82
C ALA A 23 1.33 1.13 -6.36
N LEU A 24 0.29 0.32 -6.49
CA LEU A 24 0.38 -1.02 -7.08
C LEU A 24 0.81 -0.93 -8.54
N VAL A 25 0.12 -0.11 -9.35
CA VAL A 25 0.46 0.09 -10.77
C VAL A 25 1.87 0.66 -10.92
N LEU A 26 2.21 1.71 -10.18
CA LEU A 26 3.54 2.32 -10.24
C LEU A 26 4.63 1.38 -9.78
N GLY A 27 4.39 0.55 -8.77
CA GLY A 27 5.34 -0.47 -8.31
C GLY A 27 5.63 -1.53 -9.38
N ILE A 28 4.61 -1.98 -10.11
CA ILE A 28 4.78 -2.89 -11.26
C ILE A 28 5.64 -2.23 -12.34
N VAL A 29 5.32 -0.99 -12.70
CA VAL A 29 6.10 -0.21 -13.69
C VAL A 29 7.55 -0.05 -13.23
N GLN A 30 7.77 0.26 -11.95
CA GLN A 30 9.08 0.38 -11.31
C GLN A 30 9.90 -0.92 -11.43
N PHE A 31 9.28 -2.07 -11.18
CA PHE A 31 9.95 -3.38 -11.28
C PHE A 31 10.22 -3.81 -12.72
N ALA A 32 9.38 -3.43 -13.68
CA ALA A 32 9.60 -3.69 -15.09
C ALA A 32 10.66 -2.77 -15.72
N SER A 33 10.78 -1.53 -15.22
CA SER A 33 11.64 -0.49 -15.83
C SER A 33 13.13 -0.65 -15.48
N PRO A 34 14.06 -0.07 -16.27
CA PRO A 34 15.47 0.01 -15.91
C PRO A 34 15.69 0.69 -14.54
N LYS A 35 16.62 0.18 -13.75
CA LYS A 35 16.87 0.62 -12.37
C LYS A 35 18.03 1.60 -12.34
N GLY A 36 18.02 2.52 -11.38
CA GLY A 36 19.11 3.49 -11.17
C GLY A 36 19.10 4.73 -12.09
N THR A 37 18.16 4.81 -13.05
CA THR A 37 17.99 5.96 -13.96
C THR A 37 17.17 7.09 -13.31
N LEU A 38 17.14 8.28 -13.93
CA LEU A 38 16.29 9.39 -13.47
C LEU A 38 14.80 9.00 -13.39
N PRO A 39 14.20 8.34 -14.40
CA PRO A 39 12.82 7.85 -14.31
C PRO A 39 12.57 6.94 -13.11
N HIS A 40 13.49 6.00 -12.82
CA HIS A 40 13.37 5.13 -11.65
C HIS A 40 13.31 5.94 -10.35
N ARG A 41 14.12 6.98 -10.20
CA ARG A 41 14.13 7.84 -9.00
C ARG A 41 12.85 8.65 -8.87
N THR A 42 12.37 9.27 -9.95
CA THR A 42 11.13 10.05 -9.95
C THR A 42 9.92 9.18 -9.61
N LEU A 43 9.77 8.04 -10.29
CA LEU A 43 8.69 7.08 -9.99
C LEU A 43 8.81 6.52 -8.56
N GLY A 44 10.04 6.31 -8.08
CA GLY A 44 10.30 5.86 -6.72
C GLY A 44 9.81 6.84 -5.67
N TRP A 45 10.05 8.14 -5.84
CA TRP A 45 9.55 9.17 -4.91
C TRP A 45 8.02 9.27 -4.93
N ILE A 46 7.39 9.23 -6.11
CA ILE A 46 5.93 9.21 -6.22
C ILE A 46 5.37 7.98 -5.48
N TRP A 47 5.97 6.82 -5.70
CA TRP A 47 5.57 5.58 -5.04
C TRP A 47 5.73 5.67 -3.50
N VAL A 48 6.81 6.26 -3.00
CA VAL A 48 7.01 6.49 -1.57
C VAL A 48 5.91 7.38 -0.99
N VAL A 49 5.58 8.50 -1.65
CA VAL A 49 4.50 9.40 -1.18
C VAL A 49 3.17 8.65 -1.11
N LEU A 50 2.83 7.88 -2.15
CA LEU A 50 1.62 7.06 -2.16
C LEU A 50 1.61 6.03 -1.03
N MET A 51 2.73 5.34 -0.79
CA MET A 51 2.84 4.36 0.29
C MET A 51 2.71 4.98 1.68
N VAL A 52 3.26 6.19 1.88
CA VAL A 52 3.04 6.95 3.12
C VAL A 52 1.56 7.31 3.27
N THR A 53 0.89 7.77 2.21
CA THR A 53 -0.56 8.04 2.22
C THR A 53 -1.36 6.79 2.60
N VAL A 54 -1.05 5.64 1.98
CA VAL A 54 -1.68 4.34 2.28
C VAL A 54 -1.47 3.96 3.75
N ALA A 55 -0.22 4.00 4.23
CA ALA A 55 0.12 3.57 5.59
C ALA A 55 -0.40 4.52 6.67
N LEU A 56 -0.49 5.83 6.41
CA LEU A 56 -1.07 6.78 7.38
C LEU A 56 -2.59 6.69 7.40
N SER A 57 -3.24 6.69 6.23
CA SER A 57 -4.71 6.63 6.16
C SER A 57 -5.29 5.35 6.75
N SER A 58 -4.56 4.24 6.73
CA SER A 58 -5.00 2.96 7.30
C SER A 58 -5.31 3.04 8.80
N PHE A 59 -4.64 3.92 9.57
CA PHE A 59 -4.88 4.11 11.00
C PHE A 59 -6.26 4.70 11.33
N TRP A 60 -6.98 5.25 10.34
CA TRP A 60 -8.35 5.73 10.53
C TRP A 60 -9.40 4.75 9.99
N ILE A 61 -8.96 3.71 9.28
CA ILE A 61 -9.85 2.67 8.78
C ILE A 61 -9.94 1.62 9.88
N HIS A 62 -11.10 1.49 10.53
CA HIS A 62 -11.36 0.48 11.58
C HIS A 62 -12.57 -0.42 11.28
N GLN A 63 -13.40 -0.01 10.30
CA GLN A 63 -14.62 -0.72 9.92
C GLN A 63 -14.32 -2.10 9.31
N ASN A 64 -15.06 -3.12 9.74
CA ASN A 64 -15.08 -4.47 9.17
C ASN A 64 -13.70 -5.15 9.08
N GLN A 65 -12.82 -4.86 10.03
CA GLN A 65 -11.51 -5.49 10.12
C GLN A 65 -11.54 -6.72 11.02
N ILE A 66 -10.69 -7.69 10.68
CA ILE A 66 -10.38 -8.82 11.56
C ILE A 66 -9.60 -8.25 12.75
N ARG A 67 -10.23 -8.26 13.93
CA ARG A 67 -9.63 -7.74 15.18
C ARG A 67 -8.86 -8.84 15.87
N LEU A 68 -7.65 -8.55 16.31
CA LEU A 68 -6.83 -9.47 17.13
C LEU A 68 -7.01 -9.22 18.65
N GLY A 69 -8.01 -8.43 19.02
CA GLY A 69 -8.21 -7.90 20.38
C GLY A 69 -8.04 -6.37 20.41
N GLY A 70 -9.02 -5.65 20.98
CA GLY A 70 -9.03 -4.18 20.96
C GLY A 70 -9.30 -3.57 19.58
N PRO A 71 -8.97 -2.27 19.35
CA PRO A 71 -9.20 -1.60 18.06
C PRO A 71 -8.19 -2.01 16.96
N TRP A 72 -7.16 -2.78 17.29
CA TRP A 72 -6.03 -3.06 16.40
C TRP A 72 -6.24 -4.30 15.52
N SER A 73 -5.85 -4.19 14.25
CA SER A 73 -5.88 -5.28 13.28
C SER A 73 -4.47 -5.54 12.71
N PRO A 74 -4.18 -6.73 12.13
CA PRO A 74 -2.86 -7.03 11.53
C PRO A 74 -2.40 -5.98 10.50
N ILE A 75 -3.36 -5.30 9.86
CA ILE A 75 -3.13 -4.27 8.84
C ILE A 75 -2.46 -3.03 9.45
N HIS A 76 -2.71 -2.73 10.73
CA HIS A 76 -2.03 -1.63 11.43
C HIS A 76 -0.56 -1.94 11.69
N LEU A 77 -0.23 -3.20 12.01
CA LEU A 77 1.15 -3.64 12.16
C LEU A 77 1.91 -3.53 10.83
N LEU A 78 1.27 -3.89 9.71
CA LEU A 78 1.84 -3.68 8.36
C LEU A 78 2.06 -2.20 8.05
N SER A 79 1.20 -1.32 8.56
CA SER A 79 1.31 0.13 8.36
C SER A 79 2.48 0.71 9.14
N ILE A 80 2.64 0.34 10.41
CA ILE A 80 3.82 0.69 11.23
C ILE A 80 5.10 0.17 10.57
N PHE A 81 5.10 -1.10 10.18
CA PHE A 81 6.23 -1.70 9.47
C PHE A 81 6.57 -0.91 8.19
N SER A 82 5.56 -0.53 7.42
CA SER A 82 5.76 0.24 6.19
C SER A 82 6.38 1.61 6.44
N LEU A 83 5.90 2.34 7.45
CA LEU A 83 6.42 3.65 7.84
C LEU A 83 7.87 3.60 8.33
N ILE A 84 8.31 2.50 8.93
CA ILE A 84 9.71 2.30 9.33
C ILE A 84 10.57 1.87 8.15
N MET A 85 10.07 0.95 7.32
CA MET A 85 10.84 0.36 6.23
C MET A 85 11.02 1.30 5.04
N LEU A 86 10.07 2.21 4.76
CA LEU A 86 10.21 3.21 3.69
C LEU A 86 11.49 4.08 3.85
N PRO A 87 11.71 4.79 4.97
CA PRO A 87 12.93 5.58 5.15
C PRO A 87 14.18 4.71 5.19
N LEU A 88 14.12 3.48 5.73
CA LEU A 88 15.24 2.55 5.71
C LEU A 88 15.61 2.12 4.27
N GLY A 89 14.61 1.83 3.44
CA GLY A 89 14.78 1.46 2.04
C GLY A 89 15.36 2.61 1.20
N ILE A 90 14.96 3.84 1.51
CA ILE A 90 15.54 5.07 0.94
C ILE A 90 17.00 5.22 1.40
N TRP A 91 17.26 5.05 2.70
CA TRP A 91 18.62 5.12 3.25
C TRP A 91 19.56 4.09 2.61
N PHE A 92 19.11 2.86 2.40
CA PHE A 92 19.88 1.85 1.67
C PHE A 92 20.21 2.30 0.24
N ALA A 93 19.26 2.93 -0.47
CA ALA A 93 19.52 3.47 -1.80
C ALA A 93 20.59 4.58 -1.78
N HIS A 94 20.50 5.52 -0.83
CA HIS A 94 21.47 6.60 -0.66
C HIS A 94 22.88 6.09 -0.31
N ARG A 95 22.97 4.98 0.44
CA ARG A 95 24.26 4.35 0.77
C ARG A 95 24.74 3.38 -0.31
N HIS A 96 24.10 3.37 -1.48
CA HIS A 96 24.36 2.43 -2.58
C HIS A 96 24.30 0.95 -2.17
N ARG A 97 23.55 0.63 -1.10
CA ARG A 97 23.30 -0.73 -0.63
C ARG A 97 22.12 -1.32 -1.39
N VAL A 98 22.35 -1.61 -2.68
CA VAL A 98 21.31 -2.01 -3.65
C VAL A 98 20.52 -3.23 -3.18
N ASN A 99 21.19 -4.25 -2.62
CA ASN A 99 20.51 -5.44 -2.11
C ASN A 99 19.52 -5.12 -0.98
N GLY A 100 19.92 -4.25 -0.04
CA GLY A 100 19.05 -3.80 1.05
C GLY A 100 17.85 -3.03 0.52
N HIS A 101 18.09 -2.05 -0.36
CA HIS A 101 17.01 -1.29 -1.01
C HIS A 101 16.03 -2.22 -1.74
N ARG A 102 16.54 -3.16 -2.55
CA ARG A 102 15.73 -4.11 -3.32
C ARG A 102 14.87 -4.98 -2.42
N ILE A 103 15.45 -5.60 -1.39
CA ILE A 103 14.71 -6.46 -0.45
C ILE A 103 13.62 -5.64 0.25
N THR A 104 13.94 -4.45 0.74
CA THR A 104 12.97 -3.59 1.41
C THR A 104 11.81 -3.19 0.49
N MET A 105 12.08 -2.74 -0.74
CA MET A 105 11.03 -2.33 -1.67
C MET A 105 10.14 -3.49 -2.12
N ILE A 106 10.73 -4.68 -2.35
CA ILE A 106 9.95 -5.89 -2.67
C ILE A 106 9.09 -6.30 -1.48
N SER A 107 9.62 -6.28 -0.26
CA SER A 107 8.85 -6.62 0.94
C SER A 107 7.69 -5.66 1.17
N LEU A 108 7.90 -4.35 0.99
CA LEU A 108 6.85 -3.34 1.10
C LEU A 108 5.77 -3.51 0.02
N PHE A 109 6.16 -3.76 -1.22
CA PHE A 109 5.21 -3.98 -2.32
C PHE A 109 4.39 -5.26 -2.09
N THR A 110 5.05 -6.38 -1.80
CA THR A 110 4.37 -7.67 -1.63
C THR A 110 3.51 -7.67 -0.37
N GLY A 111 4.03 -7.25 0.78
CA GLY A 111 3.28 -7.24 2.03
C GLY A 111 2.23 -6.13 2.09
N GLY A 112 2.65 -4.89 1.82
CA GLY A 112 1.84 -3.69 1.99
C GLY A 112 0.84 -3.41 0.88
N LEU A 113 1.03 -3.95 -0.32
CA LEU A 113 0.09 -3.77 -1.44
C LEU A 113 -0.55 -5.09 -1.90
N VAL A 114 0.25 -6.11 -2.25
CA VAL A 114 -0.31 -7.34 -2.82
C VAL A 114 -1.10 -8.12 -1.78
N ILE A 115 -0.46 -8.53 -0.68
CA ILE A 115 -1.11 -9.31 0.38
C ILE A 115 -2.21 -8.49 1.05
N ALA A 116 -1.91 -7.25 1.46
CA ALA A 116 -2.92 -6.35 2.05
C ALA A 116 -4.10 -6.08 1.10
N GLY A 117 -3.84 -5.90 -0.20
CA GLY A 117 -4.86 -5.69 -1.23
C GLY A 117 -5.76 -6.92 -1.39
N LEU A 118 -5.20 -8.13 -1.39
CA LEU A 118 -5.98 -9.37 -1.42
C LEU A 118 -6.94 -9.48 -0.23
N PHE A 119 -6.50 -9.07 0.97
CA PHE A 119 -7.38 -9.03 2.15
C PHE A 119 -8.56 -8.07 2.00
N THR A 120 -8.51 -7.07 1.12
CA THR A 120 -9.64 -6.17 0.88
C THR A 120 -10.80 -6.86 0.16
N PHE A 121 -10.57 -8.00 -0.49
CA PHE A 121 -11.58 -8.79 -1.19
C PHE A 121 -12.23 -9.87 -0.33
N VAL A 122 -11.96 -9.92 0.98
CA VAL A 122 -12.71 -10.78 1.90
C VAL A 122 -14.18 -10.32 1.96
N PRO A 123 -15.18 -11.23 1.96
CA PRO A 123 -16.59 -10.87 2.09
C PRO A 123 -16.88 -9.91 3.27
N GLY A 124 -17.75 -8.94 3.05
CA GLY A 124 -18.06 -7.88 4.02
C GLY A 124 -17.17 -6.64 3.96
N ARG A 125 -16.19 -6.60 3.03
CA ARG A 125 -15.38 -5.40 2.75
C ARG A 125 -15.82 -4.67 1.49
N ILE A 126 -15.48 -3.38 1.42
CA ILE A 126 -15.87 -2.49 0.32
C ILE A 126 -15.36 -3.00 -1.03
N MET A 127 -14.10 -3.44 -1.13
CA MET A 127 -13.55 -3.90 -2.41
C MET A 127 -14.14 -5.24 -2.88
N HIS A 128 -14.57 -6.10 -1.94
CA HIS A 128 -15.40 -7.27 -2.30
C HIS A 128 -16.71 -6.83 -2.96
N ALA A 129 -17.43 -5.86 -2.36
CA ALA A 129 -18.68 -5.35 -2.93
C ALA A 129 -18.48 -4.69 -4.32
N VAL A 130 -17.34 -4.02 -4.51
CA VAL A 130 -16.96 -3.45 -5.82
C VAL A 130 -16.78 -4.54 -6.87
N ALA A 131 -15.99 -5.58 -6.57
CA ALA A 131 -15.61 -6.61 -7.52
C ALA A 131 -16.69 -7.67 -7.77
N PHE A 132 -17.37 -8.13 -6.71
CA PHE A 132 -18.30 -9.27 -6.77
C PHE A 132 -19.77 -8.87 -6.64
N GLY A 133 -20.06 -7.65 -6.17
CA GLY A 133 -21.40 -7.25 -5.75
C GLY A 133 -21.63 -7.45 -4.26
N PRO A 134 -22.76 -6.94 -3.73
CA PRO A 134 -23.12 -7.07 -2.31
C PRO A 134 -23.21 -8.53 -1.86
#